data_AF-A0A1B6GGV3-F1
#
_entry.id   AF-A0A1B6GGV3-F1
#
_cell.length_a   1.000
_cell.length_b   1.000
_cell.length_c   1.000
_cell.angle_alpha   90.00
_cell.angle_beta   90.00
_cell.angle_gamma   90.00
#
_symmetry.space_group_name_H-M   'P 1'
#
loop_
_entity.id
_entity.type
_entity.pdbx_description
1 polymer ?
#
loop_
_entity_poly.entity_id
_entity_poly.type
_entity_poly.pdbx_seq_one_letter_code
_entity_poly.pdbx_strand_id
1 'polypeptide(L)'
;MIKELVPSIRIANDSRELIMNCCTEFIHLITSEANEICNQSNKKTINAEHVLTALEKLGFSDYKKDAELVLKDCKAQAAKKRMQNTRLENLGIPEEELLRQQEALFAKAREEQAWVEQQQWQQV
;
A
#
# COMPACT_ATOMS: atom_id res chain seq x y z
N MET A 1 -12.27 9.88 12.32
CA MET A 1 -11.80 9.90 13.72
C MET A 1 -12.64 10.77 14.65
N ILE A 2 -12.49 12.10 14.68
CA ILE A 2 -13.12 12.91 15.76
C ILE A 2 -14.65 12.72 15.83
N LYS A 3 -15.37 12.78 14.70
CA LYS A 3 -16.82 12.54 14.68
C LYS A 3 -17.24 11.10 15.02
N GLU A 4 -16.36 10.13 14.81
CA GLU A 4 -16.66 8.72 15.15
C GLU A 4 -16.51 8.48 16.65
N LEU A 5 -15.52 9.13 17.29
CA LEU A 5 -15.27 9.04 18.72
C LEU A 5 -16.27 9.87 19.54
N VAL A 6 -16.68 11.03 19.04
CA VAL A 6 -17.59 11.95 19.74
C VAL A 6 -18.68 12.48 18.78
N PRO A 7 -19.70 11.66 18.45
CA PRO A 7 -20.65 11.94 17.38
C PRO A 7 -21.58 13.13 17.63
N SER A 8 -21.88 13.45 18.89
CA SER A 8 -22.87 14.47 19.25
C SER A 8 -22.26 15.73 19.88
N ILE A 9 -20.93 15.89 19.83
CA ILE A 9 -20.23 17.03 20.44
C ILE A 9 -19.78 18.01 19.37
N ARG A 10 -20.15 19.28 19.54
CA ARG A 10 -19.61 20.37 18.72
C ARG A 10 -18.20 20.69 19.20
N ILE A 11 -17.24 20.67 18.27
CA ILE A 11 -15.82 20.92 18.54
C ILE A 11 -15.41 22.16 17.77
N ALA A 12 -14.74 23.09 18.47
CA ALA A 12 -14.20 24.32 17.90
C ALA A 12 -13.18 24.01 16.80
N ASN A 13 -13.06 24.90 15.81
CA ASN A 13 -12.12 24.72 14.71
C ASN A 13 -10.67 24.69 15.21
N ASP A 14 -10.32 25.59 16.13
CA ASP A 14 -8.99 25.66 16.74
C ASP A 14 -8.62 24.35 17.46
N SER A 15 -9.58 23.70 18.13
CA SER A 15 -9.36 22.39 18.75
C SER A 15 -9.10 21.29 17.72
N ARG A 16 -9.73 21.35 16.54
CA ARG A 16 -9.48 20.39 15.46
C ARG A 16 -8.07 20.56 14.90
N GLU A 17 -7.65 21.81 14.69
CA GLU A 17 -6.30 22.14 14.24
C GLU A 17 -5.25 21.70 15.25
N LEU A 18 -5.50 21.95 16.54
CA LEU A 18 -4.63 21.47 17.62
C LEU A 18 -4.46 19.95 17.60
N ILE A 19 -5.56 19.20 17.46
CA ILE A 19 -5.49 17.73 17.36
C ILE A 19 -4.66 17.30 16.14
N MET A 20 -4.80 17.96 14.99
CA MET A 20 -3.97 17.66 13.82
C MET A 20 -2.49 17.92 14.09
N ASN A 21 -2.16 19.03 14.76
CA ASN A 21 -0.79 19.32 15.15
C ASN A 21 -0.24 18.27 16.12
N CYS A 22 -1.04 17.81 17.08
CA CYS A 22 -0.67 16.70 17.97
C CYS A 22 -0.43 15.38 17.21
N CYS A 23 -1.22 15.08 16.17
CA CYS A 23 -0.99 13.89 15.34
C CYS A 23 0.35 13.97 14.59
N THR A 24 0.70 15.13 14.05
CA THR A 24 2.00 15.36 13.40
C THR A 24 3.14 15.22 14.39
N GLU A 25 3.02 15.85 15.57
CA GLU A 25 4.01 15.75 16.64
C GLU A 25 4.18 14.31 17.12
N PHE A 26 3.08 13.55 17.24
CA PHE A 26 3.14 12.14 17.61
C PHE A 26 3.96 11.33 16.60
N ILE A 27 3.80 11.57 15.30
CA ILE A 27 4.62 10.91 14.27
C ILE A 27 6.10 11.27 14.45
N HIS A 28 6.41 12.55 14.69
CA HIS A 28 7.79 12.99 14.92
C HIS A 28 8.40 12.37 16.18
N LEU A 29 7.65 12.29 17.28
CA LEU A 29 8.07 11.68 18.53
C LEU A 29 8.44 10.21 18.33
N ILE A 30 7.52 9.42 17.78
CA ILE A 30 7.76 7.98 17.53
C ILE A 30 8.92 7.77 16.56
N THR A 31 9.00 8.58 15.49
CA THR A 31 10.05 8.44 14.48
C THR A 31 11.42 8.77 15.07
N SER A 32 11.51 9.78 15.92
CA SER A 32 12.77 10.18 16.57
C SER A 32 13.27 9.09 17.50
N GLU A 33 12.42 8.55 18.37
CA GLU A 33 12.78 7.45 19.27
C GLU A 33 13.14 6.17 18.48
N ALA A 34 12.37 5.82 17.45
CA ALA A 34 12.67 4.67 16.59
C ALA A 34 14.00 4.82 15.84
N ASN A 35 14.36 6.05 15.45
CA ASN A 35 15.65 6.35 14.83
C ASN A 35 16.81 6.18 15.81
N GLU A 36 16.66 6.64 17.06
CA GLU A 36 17.66 6.42 18.10
C GLU A 36 17.88 4.92 18.38
N ILE A 37 16.79 4.14 18.51
CA ILE A 37 16.87 2.69 18.69
C ILE A 37 17.53 2.02 17.47
N CYS A 38 17.21 2.47 16.25
CA CYS A 38 17.83 1.98 15.03
C CYS A 38 19.35 2.19 15.06
N ASN A 39 19.79 3.40 15.41
CA ASN A 39 21.20 3.76 15.50
C ASN A 39 21.91 2.97 16.61
N GLN A 40 21.28 2.81 17.78
CA GLN A 40 21.79 1.97 18.88
C GLN A 40 21.96 0.50 18.46
N SER A 41 21.10 0.01 17.57
CA SER A 41 21.19 -1.34 17.00
C SER A 41 22.18 -1.48 15.82
N ASN A 42 22.98 -0.44 15.52
CA ASN A 42 23.91 -0.37 14.39
C ASN A 42 23.26 -0.63 13.01
N LYS A 43 21.99 -0.22 12.84
CA LYS A 43 21.26 -0.33 11.57
C LYS A 43 21.07 1.05 10.94
N LYS A 44 21.07 1.09 9.61
CA LYS A 44 20.86 2.32 8.82
C LYS A 44 19.42 2.53 8.36
N THR A 45 18.55 1.54 8.57
CA THR A 45 17.16 1.56 8.12
C THR A 45 16.26 1.20 9.29
N ILE A 46 15.32 2.10 9.59
CA ILE A 46 14.30 1.87 10.61
C ILE A 46 13.42 0.72 10.13
N ASN A 47 13.27 -0.32 10.97
CA ASN A 47 12.36 -1.44 10.72
C ASN A 47 11.21 -1.42 11.73
N ALA A 48 10.25 -2.33 11.56
CA ALA A 48 9.08 -2.41 12.43
C ALA A 48 9.44 -2.64 13.91
N GLU A 49 10.50 -3.38 14.21
CA GLU A 49 10.90 -3.67 15.59
C GLU A 49 11.37 -2.43 16.34
N HIS A 50 12.06 -1.52 15.63
CA HIS A 50 12.48 -0.25 16.22
C HIS A 50 11.27 0.61 16.60
N VAL A 51 10.22 0.59 15.78
CA VAL A 51 8.96 1.30 16.06
C VAL A 51 8.19 0.65 17.22
N LEU A 52 8.10 -0.68 17.25
CA LEU A 52 7.45 -1.41 18.35
C LEU A 52 8.17 -1.16 19.69
N THR A 53 9.50 -1.11 19.68
CA THR A 53 10.30 -0.79 20.87
C THR A 53 10.15 0.67 21.28
N ALA A 54 10.07 1.59 20.31
CA ALA A 54 9.82 3.01 20.59
C ALA A 54 8.47 3.22 21.29
N LEU A 55 7.42 2.53 20.84
CA LEU A 55 6.11 2.57 21.48
C LEU A 55 6.18 2.13 22.95
N GLU A 56 6.90 1.05 23.27
CA GLU A 56 7.08 0.61 24.65
C GLU A 56 7.87 1.62 25.49
N LYS A 57 9.01 2.11 24.99
CA LYS A 57 9.85 3.06 25.71
C LYS A 57 9.14 4.37 26.04
N LEU A 58 8.27 4.84 25.13
CA LEU A 58 7.50 6.08 25.30
C LEU A 58 6.21 5.88 26.13
N GLY A 59 5.93 4.67 26.60
CA GLY A 59 4.76 4.36 27.43
C GLY A 59 3.48 4.10 26.65
N PHE A 60 3.55 3.84 25.34
CA PHE A 60 2.43 3.47 24.47
C PHE A 60 2.31 1.95 24.27
N SER A 61 2.61 1.15 25.29
CA SER A 61 2.59 -0.32 25.21
C SER A 61 1.24 -0.88 24.77
N ASP A 62 0.13 -0.20 25.09
CA ASP A 62 -1.22 -0.60 24.68
C ASP A 62 -1.39 -0.61 23.15
N TYR A 63 -0.65 0.23 22.41
CA TYR A 63 -0.71 0.30 20.96
C TYR A 63 0.13 -0.79 20.28
N LYS A 64 1.06 -1.42 21.02
CA LYS A 64 1.98 -2.42 20.46
C LYS A 64 1.22 -3.59 19.85
N LYS A 65 0.20 -4.09 20.55
CA LYS A 65 -0.58 -5.25 20.11
C LYS A 65 -1.28 -5.01 18.77
N ASP A 66 -1.88 -3.84 18.61
CA ASP A 66 -2.56 -3.46 17.37
C ASP A 66 -1.54 -3.23 16.24
N ALA A 67 -0.40 -2.61 16.55
CA ALA A 67 0.69 -2.43 15.59
C ALA A 67 1.28 -3.76 15.09
N GLU A 68 1.42 -4.77 15.96
CA GLU A 68 1.86 -6.12 15.60
C GLU A 68 0.88 -6.82 14.66
N LEU A 69 -0.43 -6.64 14.88
CA LEU A 69 -1.46 -7.19 14.00
C LEU A 69 -1.37 -6.56 12.60
N VAL A 70 -1.26 -5.23 12.53
CA VAL A 70 -1.06 -4.51 11.26
C VAL A 70 0.23 -4.96 10.56
N LEU A 71 1.32 -5.14 11.31
CA LEU A 71 2.59 -5.66 10.76
C LEU A 71 2.42 -7.04 10.13
N LYS A 72 1.68 -7.94 10.78
CA LYS A 72 1.38 -9.28 10.27
C LYS A 72 0.64 -9.21 8.93
N ASP A 73 -0.38 -8.37 8.85
CA ASP A 73 -1.17 -8.21 7.62
C ASP A 73 -0.35 -7.59 6.49
N CYS A 74 0.45 -6.57 6.78
CA CYS A 74 1.40 -5.98 5.82
C CYS A 74 2.39 -7.02 5.28
N LYS A 75 2.94 -7.89 6.15
CA LYS A 75 3.82 -8.99 5.73
C LYS A 75 3.09 -9.99 4.83
N ALA A 76 1.86 -10.36 5.16
CA ALA A 76 1.06 -11.27 4.34
C ALA A 76 0.76 -10.68 2.95
N GLN A 77 0.42 -9.39 2.88
CA GLN A 77 0.20 -8.68 1.62
C GLN A 77 1.47 -8.58 0.78
N ALA A 78 2.60 -8.25 1.39
CA ALA A 78 3.89 -8.21 0.71
C ALA A 78 4.30 -9.59 0.16
N ALA A 79 4.08 -10.65 0.94
CA ALA A 79 4.32 -12.02 0.51
C ALA A 79 3.44 -12.41 -0.68
N LYS A 80 2.14 -12.09 -0.64
CA LYS A 80 1.22 -12.33 -1.75
C LYS A 80 1.67 -11.63 -3.03
N LYS A 81 2.08 -10.35 -2.93
CA LYS A 81 2.59 -9.57 -4.07
C LYS A 81 3.87 -10.18 -4.64
N ARG A 82 4.81 -10.60 -3.78
CA ARG A 82 6.02 -11.30 -4.19
C ARG A 82 5.70 -12.60 -4.94
N MET A 83 4.80 -13.42 -4.43
CA MET A 83 4.38 -14.66 -5.09
C MET A 83 3.73 -14.40 -6.45
N GLN A 84 2.90 -13.35 -6.58
CA GLN A 84 2.30 -12.96 -7.85
C GLN A 84 3.36 -12.55 -8.87
N ASN A 85 4.36 -11.74 -8.47
CA ASN A 85 5.46 -11.37 -9.35
C ASN A 85 6.29 -12.59 -9.77
N THR A 86 6.64 -13.47 -8.83
CA THR A 86 7.39 -14.70 -9.15
C THR A 86 6.62 -15.61 -10.10
N ARG A 87 5.29 -15.69 -9.98
CA ARG A 87 4.47 -16.46 -10.95
C ARG A 87 4.47 -15.82 -12.34
N LEU A 88 4.44 -14.49 -12.42
CA LEU A 88 4.51 -13.76 -13.68
C LEU A 88 5.86 -13.94 -14.38
N GLU A 89 6.95 -13.96 -13.62
CA GLU A 89 8.30 -14.22 -14.16
C GLU A 89 8.48 -15.69 -14.59
N ASN A 90 7.74 -16.63 -13.98
CA ASN A 90 7.89 -18.07 -14.21
C ASN A 90 6.61 -18.69 -14.82
N LEU A 91 6.02 -18.04 -15.83
CA LEU A 91 4.81 -18.52 -16.50
C LEU A 91 4.99 -19.86 -17.24
N GLY A 92 6.23 -20.27 -17.51
CA GLY A 92 6.54 -21.50 -18.25
C GLY A 92 6.22 -21.44 -19.75
N ILE A 93 5.68 -20.32 -20.23
CA ILE A 93 5.48 -20.01 -21.65
C ILE A 93 6.63 -19.09 -22.09
N PRO A 94 7.38 -19.44 -23.14
CA PRO A 94 8.41 -18.56 -23.68
C PRO A 94 7.84 -17.20 -24.09
N GLU A 95 8.61 -16.13 -23.91
CA GLU A 95 8.20 -14.76 -24.25
C GLU A 95 7.82 -14.63 -25.75
N GLU A 96 8.51 -15.36 -26.63
CA GLU A 96 8.21 -15.41 -28.06
C GLU A 96 6.80 -15.94 -28.36
N GLU A 97 6.36 -17.00 -27.66
CA GLU A 97 5.02 -17.55 -27.86
C GLU A 97 3.94 -16.62 -27.27
N LEU A 98 4.24 -15.92 -26.17
CA LEU A 98 3.35 -14.89 -25.63
C LEU A 98 3.19 -13.71 -26.60
N LEU A 99 4.27 -13.26 -27.22
CA LEU A 99 4.23 -12.19 -28.23
C LEU A 99 3.41 -12.62 -29.44
N ARG A 100 3.62 -13.84 -29.95
CA ARG A 100 2.85 -14.39 -31.06
C ARG A 100 1.34 -14.42 -30.77
N GLN A 101 0.96 -14.86 -29.56
CA GLN A 101 -0.45 -14.87 -29.14
C GLN A 101 -1.03 -13.45 -29.06
N GLN A 102 -0.26 -12.50 -28.52
CA GLN A 102 -0.68 -11.10 -28.44
C GLN A 102 -0.88 -10.49 -29.84
N GLU A 103 0.05 -10.71 -30.78
CA GLU A 103 -0.05 -10.20 -32.15
C GLU A 103 -1.23 -10.79 -32.91
N ALA A 104 -1.50 -12.09 -32.74
CA ALA A 104 -2.66 -12.76 -33.34
C ALA A 104 -3.98 -12.16 -32.83
N LEU A 105 -4.09 -11.87 -31.52
CA LEU A 105 -5.25 -11.19 -30.94
C LEU A 105 -5.42 -9.78 -31.51
N PHE A 106 -4.33 -9.01 -31.67
CA PHE A 106 -4.39 -7.69 -32.27
C PHE A 106 -4.77 -7.72 -33.75
N ALA A 107 -4.28 -8.70 -34.51
CA ALA A 107 -4.66 -8.88 -35.91
C ALA A 107 -6.17 -9.16 -36.05
N LYS A 108 -6.68 -10.10 -35.25
CA LYS A 108 -8.11 -10.42 -35.21
C LYS A 108 -8.98 -9.21 -34.87
N ALA A 109 -8.59 -8.43 -33.86
CA ALA A 109 -9.30 -7.22 -33.47
C ALA A 109 -9.34 -6.17 -34.61
N ARG A 110 -8.24 -6.01 -35.36
CA ARG A 110 -8.21 -5.11 -36.53
C ARG A 110 -9.13 -5.58 -37.65
N GLU A 111 -9.16 -6.89 -37.93
CA GLU A 111 -10.04 -7.46 -38.95
C GLU A 111 -11.52 -7.27 -38.58
N GLU A 112 -11.89 -7.53 -37.33
CA GLU A 112 -13.26 -7.31 -36.84
C GLU A 112 -13.66 -5.83 -36.95
N GLN A 113 -12.77 -4.90 -36.57
CA GLN A 113 -13.02 -3.47 -36.72
C GLN A 113 -13.21 -3.08 -38.20
N ALA A 114 -12.34 -3.55 -39.08
CA ALA A 114 -12.45 -3.29 -40.51
C ALA A 114 -13.75 -3.85 -41.09
N TRP A 115 -14.17 -5.05 -40.67
CA TRP A 115 -15.44 -5.65 -41.10
C TRP A 115 -16.66 -4.85 -40.61
N VAL A 116 -16.66 -4.42 -39.35
CA VAL A 116 -17.72 -3.57 -38.79
C VAL A 116 -17.79 -2.22 -39.52
N GLU A 117 -16.64 -1.58 -39.78
CA GLU A 117 -16.56 -0.33 -40.52
C GLU A 117 -17.10 -0.50 -41.95
N GLN A 118 -16.74 -1.61 -42.60
CA GLN A 118 -17.23 -1.94 -43.94
C GLN A 118 -18.74 -2.20 -43.97
N GLN A 119 -19.30 -2.85 -42.94
CA GLN A 119 -20.75 -3.02 -42.80
C GLN A 119 -21.48 -1.70 -42.56
N GLN A 120 -20.91 -0.80 -41.76
CA GLN A 120 -21.49 0.54 -41.54
C GLN A 120 -21.48 1.36 -42.83
N TRP A 121 -20.38 1.29 -43.60
CA TRP A 121 -20.27 1.95 -44.90
C TRP A 121 -21.31 1.47 -45.91
N GLN A 122 -21.71 0.19 -45.86
CA GLN A 122 -22.73 -0.38 -46.74
C GLN A 122 -24.18 -0.01 -46.34
N GLN A 123 -24.39 0.58 -45.16
CA GLN A 123 -25.71 1.01 -44.67
C GLN A 123 -25.99 2.52 -44.88
N VAL A 124 -25.06 3.26 -45.49
CA VAL A 124 -25.19 4.66 -45.90
C VAL A 124 -25.41 4.75 -47.40
#